data_AF-A0A6N2XNT9-F1
#
_entry.id   AF-A0A6N2XNT9-F1
#
_cell.length_a   1.000
_cell.length_b   1.000
_cell.length_c   1.000
_cell.angle_alpha   90.00
_cell.angle_beta   90.00
_cell.angle_gamma   90.00
#
_symmetry.space_group_name_H-M   'P 1'
#
loop_
_entity.id
_entity.type
_entity.pdbx_description
1 polymer ?
#
loop_
_entity_poly.entity_id
_entity_poly.type
_entity_poly.pdbx_seq_one_letter_code
_entity_poly.pdbx_strand_id
1 'polypeptide(L)'
;MKKEPTFIAFSTQKGGAGKTTLTVLMASYLYYVRGYDVVVVDCDFPQFSIKDMRERDMQNIESNEYLLRQTHEMMRRTGKPAYPIVESRPDEAVETVKPFLEMDTPPDFIFFDLAGTIDNLGVIETIATMDYIFCPITADNVVLRSSIMFASQLNDMFISVGKTNIKELNMLWNMVDAREKTNLYEKAGRVMDGLGLSVLNTYIPDSKRFRKECAEDGNKVVFRSTILPPDKQLIKGSNIEKLADELLSIIKK
;
A
#
# COMPACT_ATOMS: atom_id res chain seq x y z
N MET A 1 -11.04 -11.75 -23.24
CA MET A 1 -9.65 -11.72 -22.74
C MET A 1 -9.68 -12.07 -21.27
N LYS A 2 -8.71 -12.87 -20.80
CA LYS A 2 -8.52 -13.11 -19.38
C LYS A 2 -8.11 -11.79 -18.73
N LYS A 3 -8.66 -11.50 -17.55
CA LYS A 3 -8.37 -10.28 -16.80
C LYS A 3 -6.91 -10.31 -16.34
N GLU A 4 -6.14 -9.26 -16.61
CA GLU A 4 -4.77 -9.12 -16.12
C GLU A 4 -4.78 -8.35 -14.79
N PRO A 5 -4.26 -8.92 -13.69
CA PRO A 5 -4.11 -8.20 -12.44
C PRO A 5 -3.13 -7.04 -12.56
N THR A 6 -3.40 -5.94 -11.84
CA THR A 6 -2.49 -4.79 -11.78
C THR A 6 -1.55 -4.92 -10.58
N PHE A 7 -0.24 -4.82 -10.82
CA PHE A 7 0.78 -4.95 -9.79
C PHE A 7 1.11 -3.57 -9.20
N ILE A 8 0.95 -3.43 -7.89
CA ILE A 8 1.06 -2.14 -7.20
C ILE A 8 2.02 -2.26 -6.02
N ALA A 9 2.91 -1.28 -5.84
CA ALA A 9 3.73 -1.18 -4.64
C ALA A 9 3.66 0.23 -4.03
N PHE A 10 3.53 0.29 -2.71
CA PHE A 10 3.92 1.47 -1.94
C PHE A 10 5.39 1.34 -1.55
N SER A 11 6.30 1.98 -2.27
CA SER A 11 7.74 1.73 -2.12
C SER A 11 8.56 3.00 -1.96
N THR A 12 9.57 2.96 -1.08
CA THR A 12 10.54 4.03 -0.84
C THR A 12 11.74 3.48 -0.05
N GLN A 13 12.90 4.10 -0.25
CA GLN A 13 14.18 3.72 0.35
C GLN A 13 14.20 3.79 1.89
N LYS A 14 13.29 4.58 2.51
CA LYS A 14 13.33 4.80 3.96
C LYS A 14 12.25 4.03 4.71
N GLY A 15 12.66 3.39 5.81
CA GLY A 15 11.74 2.86 6.82
C GLY A 15 10.94 3.97 7.49
N GLY A 16 9.72 3.67 7.93
CA GLY A 16 8.87 4.64 8.65
C GLY A 16 8.03 5.57 7.77
N ALA A 17 8.20 5.56 6.44
CA ALA A 17 7.37 6.34 5.52
C ALA A 17 5.93 5.82 5.35
N GLY A 18 5.58 4.69 5.98
CA GLY A 18 4.22 4.16 6.01
C GLY A 18 3.84 3.16 4.90
N LYS A 19 4.81 2.58 4.18
CA LYS A 19 4.62 1.57 3.11
C LYS A 19 3.58 0.50 3.45
N THR A 20 3.90 -0.37 4.40
CA THR A 20 3.04 -1.45 4.92
C THR A 20 1.66 -0.95 5.35
N THR A 21 1.59 0.21 6.00
CA THR A 21 0.30 0.77 6.44
C THR A 21 -0.57 1.16 5.26
N LEU A 22 0.00 1.80 4.23
CA LEU A 22 -0.72 2.16 3.02
C LEU A 22 -1.10 0.92 2.21
N THR A 23 -0.21 -0.08 2.11
CA THR A 23 -0.48 -1.37 1.48
C THR A 23 -1.70 -2.04 2.09
N VAL A 24 -1.72 -2.24 3.42
CA VAL A 24 -2.85 -2.87 4.11
C VAL A 24 -4.13 -2.05 4.00
N LEU A 25 -4.07 -0.74 4.22
CA LEU A 25 -5.27 0.11 4.16
C LEU A 25 -5.87 0.14 2.76
N MET A 26 -5.04 0.27 1.73
CA MET A 26 -5.54 0.32 0.36
C MET A 26 -6.06 -1.04 -0.10
N ALA A 27 -5.34 -2.13 0.22
CA ALA A 27 -5.82 -3.49 -0.04
C ALA A 27 -7.19 -3.74 0.61
N SER A 28 -7.32 -3.46 1.91
CA SER A 28 -8.57 -3.65 2.66
C SER A 28 -9.70 -2.74 2.16
N TYR A 29 -9.40 -1.48 1.83
CA TYR A 29 -10.40 -0.56 1.31
C TYR A 29 -10.89 -1.01 -0.09
N LEU A 30 -9.98 -1.30 -1.01
CA LEU A 30 -10.34 -1.76 -2.36
C LEU A 30 -11.11 -3.09 -2.32
N TYR A 31 -10.71 -4.00 -1.43
CA TYR A 31 -11.31 -5.32 -1.32
C TYR A 31 -12.68 -5.31 -0.63
N TYR A 32 -12.73 -4.85 0.63
CA TYR A 32 -13.95 -4.95 1.45
C TYR A 32 -14.95 -3.80 1.22
N VAL A 33 -14.49 -2.64 0.75
CA VAL A 33 -15.35 -1.45 0.55
C VAL A 33 -15.69 -1.26 -0.92
N ARG A 34 -14.70 -1.35 -1.83
CA ARG A 34 -14.91 -1.13 -3.27
C ARG A 34 -15.24 -2.39 -4.06
N GLY A 35 -15.07 -3.57 -3.44
CA GLY A 35 -15.51 -4.84 -4.03
C GLY A 35 -14.52 -5.48 -5.01
N TYR A 36 -13.32 -4.92 -5.19
CA TYR A 36 -12.28 -5.50 -6.04
C TYR A 36 -11.67 -6.76 -5.45
N ASP A 37 -11.13 -7.65 -6.27
CA ASP A 37 -10.37 -8.81 -5.79
C ASP A 37 -8.90 -8.45 -5.64
N VAL A 38 -8.34 -8.73 -4.47
CA VAL A 38 -7.01 -8.27 -4.08
C VAL A 38 -6.21 -9.43 -3.54
N VAL A 39 -4.92 -9.46 -3.87
CA VAL A 39 -3.90 -10.29 -3.21
C VAL A 39 -2.82 -9.38 -2.68
N VAL A 40 -2.23 -9.73 -1.53
CA VAL A 40 -1.05 -9.04 -1.00
C VAL A 40 0.11 -10.03 -0.95
N VAL A 41 1.25 -9.63 -1.49
CA VAL A 41 2.53 -10.32 -1.41
C VAL A 41 3.39 -9.56 -0.40
N ASP A 42 3.68 -10.20 0.72
CA ASP A 42 4.57 -9.66 1.75
C ASP A 42 6.01 -10.02 1.38
N CYS A 43 6.71 -9.05 0.79
CA CYS A 43 8.09 -9.17 0.32
C CYS A 43 9.10 -8.47 1.26
N ASP A 44 8.69 -8.10 2.47
CA ASP A 44 9.59 -7.50 3.48
C ASP A 44 10.36 -8.59 4.22
N PHE A 45 11.16 -9.39 3.49
CA PHE A 45 11.97 -10.45 4.09
C PHE A 45 13.16 -9.86 4.87
N PRO A 46 13.45 -10.34 6.09
CA PRO A 46 12.80 -11.43 6.82
C PRO A 46 11.68 -11.02 7.79
N GLN A 47 11.22 -9.77 7.78
CA GLN A 47 10.26 -9.23 8.75
C GLN A 47 8.81 -9.71 8.55
N PHE A 48 8.35 -9.82 7.30
CA PHE A 48 6.98 -10.22 6.93
C PHE A 48 5.87 -9.56 7.78
N SER A 49 5.91 -8.23 7.84
CA SER A 49 5.11 -7.47 8.80
C SER A 49 3.58 -7.55 8.58
N ILE A 50 3.13 -7.80 7.35
CA ILE A 50 1.70 -7.95 7.02
C ILE A 50 1.22 -9.35 7.40
N LYS A 51 2.05 -10.38 7.21
CA LYS A 51 1.76 -11.73 7.69
C LYS A 51 1.55 -11.76 9.20
N ASP A 52 2.49 -11.19 9.95
CA ASP A 52 2.39 -11.09 11.40
C ASP A 52 1.14 -10.31 11.83
N MET A 53 0.75 -9.28 11.07
CA MET A 53 -0.49 -8.54 11.30
C MET A 53 -1.73 -9.41 11.10
N ARG A 54 -1.76 -10.26 10.08
CA ARG A 54 -2.86 -11.20 9.84
C ARG A 54 -3.04 -12.16 11.01
N GLU A 55 -1.95 -12.70 11.55
CA GLU A 55 -2.02 -13.61 12.69
C GLU A 55 -2.54 -12.92 13.95
N ARG A 56 -2.05 -11.69 14.22
CA ARG A 56 -2.58 -10.88 15.32
C ARG A 56 -4.06 -10.53 15.11
N ASP A 57 -4.46 -10.15 13.90
CA ASP A 57 -5.87 -9.86 13.59
C ASP A 57 -6.76 -11.07 13.88
N MET A 58 -6.35 -12.28 13.47
CA MET A 58 -7.09 -13.51 13.74
C MET A 58 -7.26 -13.75 15.25
N GLN A 59 -6.16 -13.71 16.00
CA GLN A 59 -6.18 -13.93 17.45
C GLN A 59 -7.08 -12.91 18.17
N ASN A 60 -7.00 -11.64 17.79
CA ASN A 60 -7.81 -10.58 18.39
C ASN A 60 -9.30 -10.68 18.02
N ILE A 61 -9.61 -11.10 16.78
CA ILE A 61 -10.99 -11.31 16.34
C ILE A 61 -11.59 -12.52 17.05
N GLU A 62 -10.86 -13.63 17.17
CA GLU A 62 -11.32 -14.86 17.83
C GLU A 62 -11.57 -14.66 19.32
N SER A 63 -10.76 -13.85 19.99
CA SER A 63 -10.89 -13.54 21.42
C SER A 63 -11.90 -12.42 21.74
N ASN A 64 -12.48 -11.77 20.72
CA ASN A 64 -13.38 -10.64 20.88
C ASN A 64 -14.72 -10.88 20.17
N GLU A 65 -15.77 -11.22 20.93
CA GLU A 65 -17.10 -11.51 20.39
C GLU A 65 -17.69 -10.40 19.51
N TYR A 66 -17.38 -9.13 19.81
CA TYR A 66 -17.84 -8.01 19.01
C TYR A 66 -17.17 -8.02 17.63
N LEU A 67 -15.84 -8.17 17.57
CA LEU A 67 -15.09 -8.22 16.32
C LEU A 67 -15.43 -9.48 15.50
N LEU A 68 -15.64 -10.63 16.18
CA LEU A 68 -16.08 -11.85 15.53
C LEU A 68 -17.44 -11.66 14.85
N ARG A 69 -18.41 -11.04 15.55
CA ARG A 69 -19.71 -10.71 14.97
C ARG A 69 -19.58 -9.76 13.78
N GLN A 70 -18.78 -8.71 13.90
CA GLN A 70 -18.55 -7.76 12.80
C GLN A 70 -17.93 -8.45 11.57
N THR A 71 -17.00 -9.38 11.78
CA THR A 71 -16.39 -10.18 10.71
C THR A 71 -17.44 -11.03 10.00
N HIS A 72 -18.28 -11.75 10.75
CA HIS A 72 -19.36 -12.56 10.16
C HIS A 72 -20.40 -11.72 9.42
N GLU A 73 -20.81 -10.58 9.97
CA GLU A 73 -21.75 -9.66 9.31
C GLU A 73 -21.16 -9.10 8.01
N MET A 74 -19.88 -8.71 8.03
CA MET A 74 -19.18 -8.26 6.83
C MET A 74 -19.16 -9.37 5.77
N MET A 75 -18.75 -10.59 6.13
CA MET A 75 -18.66 -11.73 5.19
C MET A 75 -20.02 -12.05 4.57
N ARG A 76 -21.09 -12.05 5.38
CA ARG A 76 -22.47 -12.27 4.87
C ARG A 76 -22.91 -11.19 3.91
N ARG A 77 -22.54 -9.93 4.16
CA ARG A 77 -22.95 -8.78 3.34
C ARG A 77 -22.17 -8.67 2.04
N THR A 78 -20.85 -8.91 2.08
CA THR A 78 -19.96 -8.71 0.93
C THR A 78 -19.72 -9.99 0.14
N GLY A 79 -19.94 -11.16 0.74
CA GLY A 79 -19.53 -12.45 0.19
C GLY A 79 -18.01 -12.64 0.14
N LYS A 80 -17.23 -11.73 0.75
CA LYS A 80 -15.78 -11.72 0.66
C LYS A 80 -15.14 -12.30 1.93
N PRO A 81 -14.34 -13.39 1.83
CA PRO A 81 -13.51 -13.88 2.94
C PRO A 81 -12.31 -12.95 3.16
N ALA A 82 -11.38 -13.30 4.05
CA ALA A 82 -10.13 -12.54 4.13
C ALA A 82 -9.34 -12.64 2.82
N TYR A 83 -8.83 -11.52 2.30
CA TYR A 83 -8.03 -11.55 1.08
C TYR A 83 -6.72 -12.35 1.29
N PRO A 84 -6.18 -13.03 0.25
CA PRO A 84 -4.95 -13.79 0.37
C PRO A 84 -3.75 -12.91 0.69
N ILE A 85 -2.92 -13.38 1.63
CA ILE A 85 -1.58 -12.86 1.90
C ILE A 85 -0.60 -14.00 1.69
N VAL A 86 0.42 -13.78 0.87
CA VAL A 86 1.49 -14.74 0.60
C VAL A 86 2.83 -14.10 0.93
N GLU A 87 3.69 -14.86 1.58
CA GLU A 87 5.07 -14.46 1.86
C GLU A 87 5.93 -14.75 0.63
N SER A 88 6.89 -13.88 0.34
CA SER A 88 7.83 -14.11 -0.74
C SER A 88 9.16 -13.41 -0.47
N ARG A 89 10.26 -14.00 -0.93
CA ARG A 89 11.51 -13.24 -1.04
C ARG A 89 11.43 -12.39 -2.32
N PRO A 90 12.04 -11.20 -2.35
CA PRO A 90 11.98 -10.35 -3.55
C PRO A 90 12.39 -11.09 -4.84
N ASP A 91 13.45 -11.89 -4.80
CA ASP A 91 13.93 -12.69 -5.94
C ASP A 91 12.96 -13.81 -6.41
N GLU A 92 11.93 -14.13 -5.62
CA GLU A 92 10.93 -15.17 -5.92
C GLU A 92 9.52 -14.57 -6.19
N ALA A 93 9.35 -13.25 -6.09
CA ALA A 93 8.06 -12.58 -6.11
C ALA A 93 7.22 -12.90 -7.36
N VAL A 94 7.86 -13.01 -8.53
CA VAL A 94 7.20 -13.36 -9.80
C VAL A 94 6.67 -14.78 -9.78
N GLU A 95 7.43 -15.73 -9.25
CA GLU A 95 7.00 -17.13 -9.15
C GLU A 95 5.85 -17.28 -8.14
N THR A 96 5.92 -16.55 -7.02
CA THR A 96 4.88 -16.56 -5.98
C THR A 96 3.51 -16.12 -6.52
N VAL A 97 3.47 -15.20 -7.50
CA VAL A 97 2.19 -14.71 -8.03
C VAL A 97 1.61 -15.52 -9.19
N LYS A 98 2.39 -16.38 -9.85
CA LYS A 98 1.94 -17.19 -11.01
C LYS A 98 0.61 -17.92 -10.78
N PRO A 99 0.39 -18.61 -9.64
CA PRO A 99 -0.87 -19.32 -9.41
C PRO A 99 -2.09 -18.39 -9.47
N PHE A 100 -1.96 -17.13 -9.02
CA PHE A 100 -3.05 -16.15 -9.06
C PHE A 100 -3.32 -15.63 -10.48
N LEU A 101 -2.30 -15.54 -11.32
CA LEU A 101 -2.44 -15.16 -12.74
C LEU A 101 -3.13 -16.27 -13.56
N GLU A 102 -2.95 -17.52 -13.13
CA GLU A 102 -3.47 -18.71 -13.81
C GLU A 102 -4.92 -19.05 -13.43
N MET A 103 -5.47 -18.48 -12.36
CA MET A 103 -6.88 -18.63 -11.96
C MET A 103 -7.86 -18.28 -13.09
N ASP A 104 -9.02 -18.95 -13.17
CA ASP A 104 -10.06 -18.60 -14.15
C ASP A 104 -10.51 -17.14 -14.04
N THR A 105 -10.56 -16.65 -12.79
CA THR A 105 -10.83 -15.26 -12.43
C THR A 105 -9.66 -14.69 -11.61
N PRO A 106 -8.61 -14.15 -12.28
CA PRO A 106 -7.49 -13.51 -11.59
C PRO A 106 -7.94 -12.27 -10.77
N PRO A 107 -7.18 -11.90 -9.72
CA PRO A 107 -7.50 -10.72 -8.92
C PRO A 107 -7.45 -9.43 -9.75
N ASP A 108 -8.10 -8.37 -9.26
CA ASP A 108 -7.94 -7.02 -9.83
C ASP A 108 -6.57 -6.44 -9.57
N PHE A 109 -6.08 -6.64 -8.35
CA PHE A 109 -4.88 -5.99 -7.84
C PHE A 109 -4.01 -7.00 -7.10
N ILE A 110 -2.72 -6.91 -7.31
CA ILE A 110 -1.72 -7.58 -6.48
C ILE A 110 -0.84 -6.48 -5.88
N PHE A 111 -0.93 -6.32 -4.56
CA PHE A 111 -0.05 -5.41 -3.84
C PHE A 111 1.21 -6.11 -3.38
N PHE A 112 2.34 -5.44 -3.50
CA PHE A 112 3.63 -5.91 -3.00
C PHE A 112 4.12 -5.00 -1.88
N ASP A 113 4.34 -5.55 -0.69
CA ASP A 113 4.98 -4.83 0.41
C ASP A 113 6.48 -5.12 0.38
N LEU A 114 7.25 -4.14 -0.07
CA LEU A 114 8.69 -4.30 -0.31
C LEU A 114 9.49 -3.68 0.84
N ALA A 115 10.58 -4.36 1.21
CA ALA A 115 11.57 -3.82 2.13
C ALA A 115 12.10 -2.45 1.65
N GLY A 116 12.45 -1.59 2.62
CA GLY A 116 12.94 -0.24 2.30
C GLY A 116 14.32 -0.19 1.65
N THR A 117 15.13 -1.25 1.69
CA THR A 117 16.54 -1.17 1.30
C THR A 117 16.75 -1.66 -0.13
N ILE A 118 17.21 -0.77 -1.02
CA ILE A 118 17.40 -1.06 -2.47
C ILE A 118 18.81 -1.62 -2.77
N ASP A 119 19.60 -1.91 -1.75
CA ASP A 119 20.97 -2.44 -1.95
C ASP A 119 20.98 -3.90 -2.45
N ASN A 120 19.82 -4.49 -2.70
CA ASN A 120 19.65 -5.85 -3.19
C ASN A 120 19.04 -5.84 -4.60
N LEU A 121 19.75 -6.44 -5.56
CA LEU A 121 19.31 -6.62 -6.95
C LEU A 121 17.90 -7.25 -7.03
N GLY A 122 17.57 -8.19 -6.16
CA GLY A 122 16.25 -8.83 -6.15
C GLY A 122 15.10 -7.85 -5.87
N VAL A 123 15.34 -6.82 -5.05
CA VAL A 123 14.33 -5.77 -4.78
C VAL A 123 14.13 -4.90 -6.02
N ILE A 124 15.20 -4.56 -6.73
CA ILE A 124 15.13 -3.78 -7.99
C ILE A 124 14.37 -4.56 -9.06
N GLU A 125 14.69 -5.85 -9.24
CA GLU A 125 14.01 -6.72 -10.19
C GLU A 125 12.52 -6.84 -9.88
N THR A 126 12.17 -7.03 -8.61
CA THR A 126 10.75 -7.04 -8.18
C THR A 126 10.07 -5.73 -8.50
N ILE A 127 10.69 -4.60 -8.14
CA ILE A 127 10.16 -3.26 -8.43
C ILE A 127 9.91 -3.10 -9.93
N ALA A 128 10.84 -3.53 -10.78
CA ALA A 128 10.74 -3.42 -12.24
C ALA A 128 9.56 -4.23 -12.84
N THR A 129 9.00 -5.18 -12.09
CA THR A 129 7.80 -5.93 -12.49
C THR A 129 6.48 -5.25 -12.16
N MET A 130 6.50 -4.19 -11.33
CA MET A 130 5.29 -3.47 -10.95
C MET A 130 4.68 -2.72 -12.14
N ASP A 131 3.36 -2.55 -12.15
CA ASP A 131 2.70 -1.63 -13.08
C ASP A 131 2.72 -0.20 -12.54
N TYR A 132 2.45 -0.03 -11.24
CA TYR A 132 2.33 1.27 -10.58
C TYR A 132 3.09 1.31 -9.26
N ILE A 133 3.86 2.38 -9.07
CA ILE A 133 4.60 2.62 -7.83
C ILE A 133 4.14 3.93 -7.22
N PHE A 134 3.72 3.87 -5.96
CA PHE A 134 3.37 5.04 -5.16
C PHE A 134 4.44 5.21 -4.08
N CYS A 135 5.21 6.29 -4.15
CA CYS A 135 6.33 6.54 -3.26
C CYS A 135 5.90 7.44 -2.09
N PRO A 136 5.61 6.88 -0.90
CA PRO A 136 5.22 7.71 0.23
C PRO A 136 6.40 8.52 0.75
N ILE A 137 6.17 9.81 0.99
CA ILE A 137 7.16 10.78 1.49
C ILE A 137 6.60 11.51 2.70
N THR A 138 7.44 11.76 3.71
CA THR A 138 7.07 12.53 4.90
C THR A 138 7.80 13.88 4.92
N ALA A 139 7.30 14.82 5.72
CA ALA A 139 7.92 16.13 5.95
C ALA A 139 9.19 16.06 6.84
N ASP A 140 9.93 14.95 6.80
CA ASP A 140 11.24 14.80 7.42
C ASP A 140 12.31 14.95 6.34
N ASN A 141 13.24 15.90 6.51
CA ASN A 141 14.23 16.22 5.47
C ASN A 141 15.10 15.01 5.04
N VAL A 142 15.37 14.07 5.95
CA VAL A 142 16.16 12.87 5.65
C VAL A 142 15.33 11.88 4.85
N VAL A 143 14.09 11.62 5.29
CA VAL A 143 13.14 10.72 4.60
C VAL A 143 12.80 11.28 3.21
N LEU A 144 12.50 12.57 3.11
CA LEU A 144 12.14 13.26 1.89
C LEU A 144 13.26 13.16 0.85
N ARG A 145 14.49 13.54 1.21
CA ARG A 145 15.63 13.51 0.28
C ARG A 145 15.90 12.09 -0.22
N SER A 146 15.89 11.09 0.66
CA SER A 146 16.10 9.69 0.28
C SER A 146 15.00 9.18 -0.65
N SER A 147 13.75 9.54 -0.40
CA SER A 147 12.61 9.11 -1.23
C SER A 147 12.62 9.76 -2.61
N ILE A 148 13.00 11.04 -2.71
CA ILE A 148 13.16 11.74 -4.00
C ILE A 148 14.29 11.11 -4.81
N MET A 149 15.44 10.83 -4.18
CA MET A 149 16.57 10.18 -4.86
C MET A 149 16.18 8.79 -5.38
N PHE A 150 15.49 8.00 -4.56
CA PHE A 150 14.97 6.70 -4.97
C PHE A 150 14.04 6.80 -6.18
N ALA A 151 13.04 7.67 -6.11
CA ALA A 151 12.07 7.84 -7.18
C ALA A 151 12.75 8.35 -8.46
N SER A 152 13.72 9.25 -8.35
CA SER A 152 14.51 9.75 -9.49
C SER A 152 15.31 8.62 -10.14
N GLN A 153 16.02 7.79 -9.36
CA GLN A 153 16.79 6.67 -9.89
C GLN A 153 15.91 5.64 -10.60
N LEU A 154 14.74 5.34 -10.03
CA LEU A 154 13.75 4.49 -10.65
C LEU A 154 13.23 5.10 -11.96
N ASN A 155 12.84 6.37 -11.94
CA ASN A 155 12.38 7.09 -13.12
C ASN A 155 13.43 7.07 -14.24
N ASP A 156 14.69 7.35 -13.92
CA ASP A 156 15.80 7.30 -14.86
C ASP A 156 16.01 5.89 -15.43
N MET A 157 15.94 4.87 -14.59
CA MET A 157 16.06 3.46 -15.00
C MET A 157 14.93 3.06 -15.96
N PHE A 158 13.69 3.51 -15.71
CA PHE A 158 12.54 3.21 -16.57
C PHE A 158 12.63 3.93 -17.92
N ILE A 159 13.07 5.20 -17.91
CA ILE A 159 13.23 6.01 -19.11
C ILE A 159 14.39 5.51 -19.97
N SER A 160 15.51 5.12 -19.35
CA SER A 160 16.73 4.70 -20.05
C SER A 160 16.71 3.24 -20.50
N VAL A 161 16.04 2.36 -19.75
CA VAL A 161 15.96 0.93 -20.03
C VAL A 161 14.50 0.58 -20.33
N GLY A 162 14.15 0.45 -21.61
CA GLY A 162 12.81 0.02 -22.06
C GLY A 162 12.46 -1.44 -21.72
N LYS A 163 12.85 -1.93 -20.53
CA LYS A 163 12.65 -3.31 -20.03
C LYS A 163 11.82 -3.37 -18.75
N THR A 164 11.09 -2.31 -18.37
CA THR A 164 10.24 -2.34 -17.17
C THR A 164 8.76 -2.36 -17.55
N ASN A 165 7.94 -2.95 -16.68
CA ASN A 165 6.48 -2.97 -16.83
C ASN A 165 5.81 -1.71 -16.23
N ILE A 166 6.60 -0.80 -15.69
CA ILE A 166 6.11 0.31 -14.89
C ILE A 166 5.49 1.34 -15.81
N LYS A 167 4.18 1.51 -15.65
CA LYS A 167 3.34 2.47 -16.37
C LYS A 167 3.44 3.85 -15.74
N GLU A 168 3.48 3.92 -14.41
CA GLU A 168 3.56 5.20 -13.70
C GLU A 168 4.22 5.08 -12.32
N LEU A 169 4.99 6.11 -11.96
CA LEU A 169 5.52 6.32 -10.61
C LEU A 169 5.03 7.68 -10.10
N ASN A 170 4.42 7.68 -8.91
CA ASN A 170 3.89 8.89 -8.28
C ASN A 170 4.35 9.04 -6.85
N MET A 171 4.68 10.27 -6.45
CA MET A 171 5.02 10.64 -5.08
C MET A 171 3.74 10.87 -4.28
N LEU A 172 3.67 10.38 -3.04
CA LEU A 172 2.52 10.54 -2.15
C LEU A 172 2.96 11.20 -0.84
N TRP A 173 2.48 12.42 -0.58
CA TRP A 173 2.65 13.03 0.73
C TRP A 173 1.91 12.23 1.80
N ASN A 174 2.67 11.68 2.75
CA ASN A 174 2.19 10.92 3.88
C ASN A 174 2.58 11.61 5.19
N MET A 175 1.80 11.35 6.25
CA MET A 175 1.98 11.96 7.57
C MET A 175 2.07 13.48 7.50
N VAL A 176 1.22 14.11 6.69
CA VAL A 176 1.19 15.57 6.54
C VAL A 176 0.67 16.21 7.82
N ASP A 177 1.50 17.05 8.43
CA ASP A 177 1.11 17.87 9.57
C ASP A 177 0.44 19.15 9.07
N ALA A 178 -0.85 19.32 9.34
CA ALA A 178 -1.60 20.53 9.00
C ALA A 178 -1.10 21.79 9.75
N ARG A 179 -0.28 21.61 10.80
CA ARG A 179 0.34 22.70 11.57
C ARG A 179 1.68 23.13 11.00
N GLU A 180 2.23 22.39 10.04
CA GLU A 180 3.46 22.76 9.37
C GLU A 180 3.21 24.01 8.52
N LYS A 181 3.77 25.14 8.95
CA LYS A 181 3.59 26.47 8.33
C LYS A 181 4.76 26.86 7.43
N THR A 182 5.81 26.04 7.37
CA THR A 182 6.93 26.30 6.47
C THR A 182 6.53 26.03 5.02
N ASN A 183 7.26 26.62 4.08
CA ASN A 183 7.11 26.34 2.65
C ASN A 183 7.79 25.03 2.21
N LEU A 184 7.94 24.07 3.12
CA LEU A 184 8.61 22.80 2.86
C LEU A 184 7.93 22.02 1.73
N TYR A 185 6.61 21.82 1.82
CA TYR A 185 5.86 21.06 0.83
C TYR A 185 5.94 21.70 -0.57
N GLU A 186 5.84 23.02 -0.65
CA GLU A 186 5.96 23.75 -1.92
C GLU A 186 7.36 23.64 -2.51
N LYS A 187 8.41 23.84 -1.70
CA LYS A 187 9.81 23.73 -2.14
C LYS A 187 10.12 22.31 -2.61
N ALA A 188 9.71 21.32 -1.83
CA ALA A 188 9.87 19.91 -2.16
C ALA A 188 9.12 19.56 -3.45
N GLY A 189 7.89 20.08 -3.62
CA GLY A 189 7.11 19.95 -4.84
C GLY A 189 7.85 20.46 -6.07
N ARG A 190 8.45 21.65 -6.00
CA ARG A 190 9.26 22.22 -7.11
C ARG A 190 10.50 21.37 -7.43
N VAL A 191 11.13 20.78 -6.42
CA VAL A 191 12.28 19.89 -6.63
C VAL A 191 11.84 18.61 -7.34
N MET A 192 10.73 18.00 -6.92
CA MET A 192 10.17 16.81 -7.56
C MET A 192 9.75 17.08 -9.01
N ASP A 193 9.07 18.20 -9.26
CA ASP A 193 8.69 18.65 -10.61
C ASP A 193 9.91 18.85 -11.52
N GLY A 194 10.97 19.50 -11.01
CA GLY A 194 12.23 19.66 -11.74
C GLY A 194 12.97 18.35 -12.05
N LEU A 195 12.64 17.25 -11.36
CA LEU A 195 13.16 15.90 -11.62
C LEU A 195 12.17 15.04 -12.43
N GLY A 196 11.05 15.61 -12.90
CA GLY A 196 10.02 14.89 -13.65
C GLY A 196 9.23 13.89 -12.80
N LEU A 197 9.21 14.06 -11.47
CA LEU A 197 8.47 13.19 -10.56
C LEU A 197 7.07 13.75 -10.31
N SER A 198 6.05 13.02 -10.79
CA SER A 198 4.65 13.34 -10.53
C SER A 198 4.31 13.18 -9.05
N VAL A 199 3.49 14.07 -8.52
CA VAL A 199 3.02 14.06 -7.12
C VAL A 199 1.50 13.95 -7.12
N LEU A 200 0.96 13.02 -6.33
CA LEU A 200 -0.49 12.89 -6.15
C LEU A 200 -1.09 14.17 -5.55
N ASN A 201 -2.29 14.51 -5.97
CA ASN A 201 -3.06 15.62 -5.40
C ASN A 201 -3.53 15.28 -3.98
N THR A 202 -3.81 14.00 -3.73
CA THR A 202 -4.18 13.51 -2.41
C THR A 202 -2.95 13.36 -1.53
N TYR A 203 -3.10 13.75 -0.26
CA TYR A 203 -2.14 13.48 0.79
C TYR A 203 -2.80 12.73 1.96
N ILE A 204 -1.99 12.04 2.75
CA ILE A 204 -2.42 11.36 3.96
C ILE A 204 -2.00 12.16 5.20
N PRO A 205 -2.94 12.56 6.08
CA PRO A 205 -2.63 13.38 7.25
C PRO A 205 -1.93 12.57 8.36
N ASP A 206 -1.09 13.23 9.15
CA ASP A 206 -0.57 12.62 10.38
C ASP A 206 -1.69 12.46 11.41
N SER A 207 -2.03 11.21 11.71
CA SER A 207 -3.12 10.91 12.63
C SER A 207 -2.92 9.55 13.32
N LYS A 208 -3.24 9.50 14.61
CA LYS A 208 -3.21 8.25 15.38
C LYS A 208 -4.20 7.19 14.86
N ARG A 209 -5.21 7.58 14.07
CA ARG A 209 -6.17 6.63 13.48
C ARG A 209 -5.50 5.53 12.65
N PHE A 210 -4.40 5.85 11.95
CA PHE A 210 -3.64 4.93 11.12
C PHE A 210 -2.94 3.81 11.91
N ARG A 211 -2.91 3.93 13.24
CA ARG A 211 -2.34 2.94 14.16
C ARG A 211 -3.39 2.03 14.82
N LYS A 212 -4.68 2.27 14.59
CA LYS A 212 -5.77 1.51 15.21
C LYS A 212 -5.95 0.14 14.53
N GLU A 213 -5.38 -0.88 15.16
CA GLU A 213 -5.53 -2.30 14.81
C GLU A 213 -6.55 -3.02 15.72
N CYS A 214 -6.82 -4.29 15.44
CA CYS A 214 -7.68 -5.15 16.26
C CYS A 214 -7.14 -5.36 17.70
N ALA A 215 -5.83 -5.14 17.93
CA ALA A 215 -5.11 -5.50 19.15
C ALA A 215 -5.30 -4.53 20.34
N GLU A 216 -5.91 -3.36 20.15
CA GLU A 216 -6.08 -2.41 21.25
C GLU A 216 -7.31 -2.79 22.10
N ASP A 217 -7.07 -3.31 23.31
CA ASP A 217 -8.11 -3.71 24.27
C ASP A 217 -9.22 -2.66 24.39
N GLY A 218 -10.46 -3.07 24.13
CA GLY A 218 -11.64 -2.22 24.20
C GLY A 218 -11.94 -1.36 22.97
N ASN A 219 -11.08 -1.34 21.93
CA ASN A 219 -11.42 -0.66 20.68
C ASN A 219 -12.49 -1.42 19.90
N LYS A 220 -13.67 -0.82 19.77
CA LYS A 220 -14.73 -1.27 18.85
C LYS A 220 -14.52 -0.84 17.40
N VAL A 221 -13.47 -0.06 17.14
CA VAL A 221 -13.29 0.65 15.86
C VAL A 221 -11.89 0.34 15.35
N VAL A 222 -11.84 -0.36 14.21
CA VAL A 222 -10.61 -0.81 13.55
C VAL A 222 -10.39 0.02 12.29
N PHE A 223 -9.14 0.39 12.02
CA PHE A 223 -8.80 1.09 10.78
C PHE A 223 -7.81 0.31 9.95
N ARG A 224 -6.73 -0.16 10.56
CA ARG A 224 -5.71 -0.99 9.93
C ARG A 224 -5.97 -2.45 10.32
N SER A 225 -6.51 -3.21 9.39
CA SER A 225 -6.69 -4.66 9.52
C SER A 225 -6.63 -5.31 8.14
N THR A 226 -6.21 -6.56 8.14
CA THR A 226 -6.16 -7.46 6.99
C THR A 226 -7.42 -8.32 6.85
N ILE A 227 -8.33 -8.30 7.83
CA ILE A 227 -9.56 -9.13 7.86
C ILE A 227 -10.83 -8.27 7.86
N LEU A 228 -10.79 -7.11 8.54
CA LEU A 228 -11.92 -6.20 8.64
C LEU A 228 -11.74 -4.96 7.75
N PRO A 229 -12.84 -4.38 7.23
CA PRO A 229 -12.77 -3.11 6.52
C PRO A 229 -12.36 -1.98 7.46
N PRO A 230 -11.73 -0.90 6.94
CA PRO A 230 -11.53 0.31 7.71
C PRO A 230 -12.89 0.90 8.13
N ASP A 231 -13.05 1.21 9.42
CA ASP A 231 -14.31 1.75 9.95
C ASP A 231 -14.66 3.09 9.29
N LYS A 232 -15.95 3.25 8.94
CA LYS A 232 -16.50 4.43 8.26
C LYS A 232 -16.22 5.74 9.01
N GLN A 233 -16.21 5.71 10.34
CA GLN A 233 -15.92 6.89 11.17
C GLN A 233 -14.47 7.33 11.02
N LEU A 234 -13.54 6.38 10.84
CA LEU A 234 -12.11 6.66 10.72
C LEU A 234 -11.71 7.00 9.28
N ILE A 235 -12.45 6.55 8.27
CA ILE A 235 -12.30 6.98 6.87
C ILE A 235 -12.51 8.50 6.73
N LYS A 236 -13.50 9.07 7.43
CA LYS A 236 -13.79 10.50 7.33
C LYS A 236 -12.60 11.34 7.78
N GLY A 237 -12.00 12.07 6.84
CA GLY A 237 -10.82 12.92 7.08
C GLY A 237 -9.50 12.17 7.16
N SER A 238 -9.43 10.90 6.76
CA SER A 238 -8.16 10.18 6.55
C SER A 238 -7.61 10.34 5.13
N ASN A 239 -8.43 10.85 4.20
CA ASN A 239 -8.16 10.90 2.77
C ASN A 239 -7.96 9.54 2.08
N ILE A 240 -8.22 8.39 2.74
CA ILE A 240 -8.08 7.06 2.11
C ILE A 240 -9.04 6.88 0.93
N GLU A 241 -10.28 7.35 1.04
CA GLU A 241 -11.25 7.31 -0.07
C GLU A 241 -10.77 8.14 -1.28
N LYS A 242 -10.30 9.36 -1.03
CA LYS A 242 -9.72 10.22 -2.08
C LYS A 242 -8.48 9.59 -2.72
N LEU A 243 -7.63 8.99 -1.90
CA LEU A 243 -6.44 8.30 -2.39
C LEU A 243 -6.88 7.15 -3.28
N ALA A 244 -7.79 6.29 -2.83
CA ALA A 244 -8.30 5.19 -3.63
C ALA A 244 -8.90 5.65 -4.97
N ASP A 245 -9.69 6.73 -4.97
CA ASP A 245 -10.25 7.29 -6.21
C ASP A 245 -9.16 7.80 -7.16
N GLU A 246 -8.14 8.49 -6.65
CA GLU A 246 -7.03 8.97 -7.46
C GLU A 246 -6.18 7.81 -8.01
N LEU A 247 -5.89 6.79 -7.20
CA LEU A 247 -5.18 5.59 -7.65
C LEU A 247 -5.96 4.88 -8.76
N LEU A 248 -7.27 4.68 -8.58
CA LEU A 248 -8.12 4.04 -9.58
C LEU A 248 -8.21 4.85 -10.87
N SER A 249 -8.26 6.18 -10.77
CA SER A 249 -8.20 7.07 -11.93
C SER A 249 -6.89 6.93 -12.71
N ILE A 250 -5.75 6.84 -12.01
CA ILE A 250 -4.43 6.62 -12.63
C ILE A 250 -4.37 5.23 -13.29
N ILE A 251 -4.86 4.20 -12.59
CA ILE A 251 -4.87 2.82 -13.05
C ILE A 251 -5.90 2.57 -14.18
N LYS A 252 -6.85 3.50 -14.36
CA LYS A 252 -7.97 3.45 -15.32
C LYS A 252 -8.93 2.28 -15.02
N LYS A 253 -9.30 2.13 -13.74
CA LYS A 253 -10.30 1.15 -13.26
C LYS A 253 -11.49 1.79 -12.58
#